data_AF-A0A7K0MYL5-F1
#
_entry.id   AF-A0A7K0MYL5-F1
#
_cell.length_a   1.000
_cell.length_b   1.000
_cell.length_c   1.000
_cell.angle_alpha   90.00
_cell.angle_beta   90.00
_cell.angle_gamma   90.00
#
_symmetry.space_group_name_H-M   'P 1'
#
loop_
_entity.id
_entity.type
_entity.pdbx_description
1 polymer ?
#
loop_
_entity_poly.entity_id
_entity_poly.type
_entity_poly.pdbx_seq_one_letter_code
_entity_poly.pdbx_strand_id
1 'polypeptide(L)' 'EGVKILSDVAELGTDIDVVRARTAMEAAEAALRSDPENVEAKQALQRASVRLDAAGATPSA' A
#
# COMPACT_ATOMS: atom_id res chain seq x y z
N GLU A 1 9.43 22.35 20.37
CA GLU A 1 8.75 22.88 19.17
C GLU A 1 8.01 21.73 18.50
N GLY A 2 6.77 21.92 18.03
CA GLY A 2 5.93 20.83 17.53
C GLY A 2 5.98 20.70 16.00
N VAL A 3 6.12 19.48 15.49
CA VAL A 3 6.02 19.20 14.05
C VAL A 3 4.55 18.98 13.69
N LYS A 4 4.09 19.60 12.60
CA LYS A 4 2.75 19.39 12.03
C LYS A 4 2.91 18.88 10.61
N ILE A 5 2.24 17.78 10.29
CA ILE A 5 2.21 17.18 8.96
C ILE A 5 0.78 17.30 8.42
N LEU A 6 0.66 17.74 7.16
CA LEU A 6 -0.60 17.75 6.44
C LEU A 6 -0.58 16.59 5.45
N SER A 7 -1.61 15.76 5.51
CA SER A 7 -1.80 14.65 4.59
C SER A 7 -3.27 14.57 4.21
N ASP A 8 -3.53 14.20 2.96
CA ASP A 8 -4.88 13.96 2.47
C ASP A 8 -5.50 12.71 3.12
N VAL A 9 -4.65 11.72 3.47
CA VAL A 9 -5.05 10.47 4.13
C VAL A 9 -4.01 10.10 5.19
N ALA A 10 -4.47 9.65 6.36
CA ALA A 10 -3.62 9.08 7.39
C ALA A 10 -4.31 7.84 7.99
N GLU A 11 -3.57 6.75 8.12
CA GLU A 11 -4.00 5.48 8.71
C GLU A 11 -2.97 5.10 9.77
N LEU A 12 -3.41 4.60 10.92
CA LEU A 12 -2.52 4.08 11.96
C LEU A 12 -2.12 2.65 11.60
N GLY A 13 -0.84 2.31 11.73
CA GLY A 13 -0.32 0.98 11.36
C GLY A 13 -1.07 -0.20 12.01
N THR A 14 -1.54 -0.02 13.26
CA THR A 14 -2.31 -1.04 13.99
C THR A 14 -3.74 -1.22 13.50
N ASP A 15 -4.28 -0.24 12.77
CA ASP A 15 -5.65 -0.25 12.27
C ASP A 15 -5.72 -0.76 10.82
N ILE A 16 -4.56 -1.04 10.20
CA ILE A 16 -4.46 -1.55 8.84
C ILE A 16 -4.95 -3.01 8.81
N ASP A 17 -5.95 -3.26 7.98
CA ASP A 17 -6.33 -4.61 7.58
C ASP A 17 -5.27 -5.20 6.64
N VAL A 18 -4.40 -6.03 7.22
CA VAL A 18 -3.29 -6.67 6.51
C VAL A 18 -3.78 -7.59 5.40
N VAL A 19 -4.89 -8.33 5.61
CA VAL A 19 -5.40 -9.27 4.60
C VAL A 19 -5.88 -8.50 3.39
N ARG A 20 -6.67 -7.44 3.61
CA ARG A 20 -7.13 -6.56 2.54
C ARG A 20 -5.97 -5.89 1.80
N ALA A 21 -4.93 -5.45 2.51
CA ALA A 21 -3.75 -4.85 1.90
C ALA A 21 -2.98 -5.85 1.02
N ARG A 22 -2.84 -7.11 1.44
CA ARG A 22 -2.22 -8.17 0.63
C ARG A 22 -3.03 -8.46 -0.64
N THR A 23 -4.35 -8.63 -0.51
CA THR A 23 -5.22 -8.86 -1.68
C THR A 23 -5.14 -7.70 -2.68
N ALA A 24 -5.05 -6.46 -2.19
CA ALA A 24 -4.89 -5.29 -3.05
C ALA A 24 -3.53 -5.28 -3.77
N MET A 25 -2.45 -5.68 -3.09
CA MET A 25 -1.12 -5.84 -3.69
C MET A 25 -1.13 -6.89 -4.80
N GLU A 26 -1.64 -8.08 -4.53
CA GLU A 26 -1.71 -9.19 -5.50
C GLU A 26 -2.55 -8.81 -6.74
N ALA A 27 -3.67 -8.12 -6.55
CA ALA A 27 -4.52 -7.65 -7.63
C ALA A 27 -3.81 -6.59 -8.49
N ALA A 28 -3.10 -5.65 -7.86
CA ALA A 28 -2.33 -4.64 -8.57
C ALA A 28 -1.16 -5.25 -9.35
N GLU A 29 -0.44 -6.22 -8.78
CA GLU A 29 0.63 -6.95 -9.47
C GLU A 29 0.09 -7.79 -10.63
N ALA A 30 -1.07 -8.41 -10.48
CA ALA A 30 -1.73 -9.12 -11.57
C ALA A 30 -2.09 -8.16 -12.72
N ALA A 31 -2.62 -6.98 -12.41
CA ALA A 31 -2.92 -5.97 -13.42
C ALA A 31 -1.65 -5.48 -14.14
N LEU A 32 -0.56 -5.25 -13.42
CA LEU A 32 0.72 -4.82 -14.01
C LEU A 32 1.41 -5.90 -14.85
N ARG A 33 1.18 -7.18 -14.54
CA ARG A 33 1.64 -8.28 -15.40
C ARG A 33 0.94 -8.27 -16.75
N SER A 34 -0.33 -7.86 -16.80
CA SER A 34 -1.09 -7.76 -18.05
C SER A 34 -0.85 -6.45 -18.80
N ASP A 35 -0.73 -5.34 -18.07
CA ASP A 35 -0.42 -4.01 -18.60
C ASP A 35 0.60 -3.30 -17.69
N PRO A 36 1.90 -3.37 -18.02
CA PRO A 36 2.95 -2.74 -17.24
C PRO A 36 2.83 -1.22 -17.14
N GLU A 37 2.08 -0.56 -18.03
CA GLU A 37 1.92 0.88 -18.07
C GLU A 37 0.66 1.38 -17.36
N ASN A 38 -0.12 0.48 -16.76
CA ASN A 38 -1.32 0.82 -16.01
C ASN A 38 -1.00 1.68 -14.77
N VAL A 39 -1.27 2.99 -14.88
CA VAL A 39 -0.99 3.98 -13.83
C VAL A 39 -1.77 3.71 -12.56
N GLU A 40 -3.04 3.30 -12.66
CA GLU A 40 -3.87 3.01 -11.50
C GLU A 40 -3.34 1.81 -10.73
N ALA A 41 -2.89 0.77 -11.43
CA ALA A 41 -2.30 -0.42 -10.82
C ALA A 41 -0.96 -0.09 -10.15
N LYS A 42 -0.11 0.76 -10.75
CA LYS A 42 1.14 1.26 -10.12
C LYS A 42 0.83 1.98 -8.81
N GLN A 43 -0.17 2.88 -8.81
CA GLN A 43 -0.56 3.62 -7.61
C GLN A 43 -1.21 2.71 -6.55
N ALA A 44 -2.01 1.73 -6.96
CA ALA A 44 -2.62 0.75 -6.06
C ALA A 44 -1.55 -0.11 -5.39
N LEU A 45 -0.57 -0.59 -6.15
CA LEU A 45 0.58 -1.34 -5.65
C LEU A 45 1.37 -0.53 -4.62
N GLN A 46 1.69 0.73 -4.95
CA GLN A 46 2.40 1.62 -4.03
C GLN A 46 1.66 1.77 -2.70
N ARG A 47 0.34 2.02 -2.74
CA ARG A 47 -0.47 2.17 -1.52
C ARG A 47 -0.55 0.88 -0.72
N ALA A 48 -0.71 -0.27 -1.38
CA ALA A 48 -0.78 -1.57 -0.71
C ALA A 48 0.55 -1.90 -0.02
N SER A 49 1.67 -1.66 -0.70
CA SER A 49 3.02 -1.83 -0.16
C SER A 49 3.26 -0.96 1.07
N VAL A 50 2.95 0.35 1.01
CA VAL A 50 3.09 1.26 2.16
C VAL A 50 2.22 0.82 3.34
N ARG A 51 0.99 0.34 3.09
CA ARG A 51 0.12 -0.17 4.17
C ARG A 51 0.72 -1.40 4.84
N LEU A 52 1.26 -2.34 4.07
CA LEU A 52 1.89 -3.53 4.61
C LEU A 52 3.14 -3.18 5.43
N ASP A 53 3.94 -2.24 4.95
CA ASP A 53 5.13 -1.77 5.68
C ASP A 53 4.76 -1.07 7.00
N ALA A 54 3.79 -0.15 6.95
CA ALA A 54 3.29 0.54 8.15
C ALA A 54 2.67 -0.42 9.19
N ALA A 55 2.11 -1.55 8.75
CA ALA A 55 1.61 -2.61 9.61
C ALA A 55 2.71 -3.56 10.13
N GLY A 56 3.97 -3.38 9.70
CA GLY A 56 5.07 -4.30 9.99
C GLY A 56 4.89 -5.68 9.34
N ALA A 57 4.12 -5.75 8.25
CA ALA A 57 3.70 -6.97 7.58
C ALA A 57 4.32 -7.15 6.18
N THR A 58 5.35 -6.37 5.85
CA THR A 58 6.16 -6.57 4.64
C THR A 58 6.74 -8.00 4.64
N PRO A 59 6.61 -8.76 3.54
CA PRO A 59 7.31 -10.04 3.45
C PRO A 59 8.81 -9.75 3.59
N SER A 60 9.47 -10.37 4.57
CA SER A 60 10.93 -10.33 4.64
C SER A 60 11.48 -10.72 3.28
N ALA A 61 12.39 -9.90 2.75
CA ALA A 61 13.25 -10.30 1.65
C ALA A 61 13.96 -11.64 1.97
#